data_AF-A0A8D3X008-F1
#
_entry.id   AF-A0A8D3X008-F1
#
_cell.length_a   1.000
_cell.length_b   1.000
_cell.length_c   1.000
_cell.angle_alpha   90.00
_cell.angle_beta   90.00
_cell.angle_gamma   90.00
#
_symmetry.space_group_name_H-M   'P 1'
#
loop_
_entity.id
_entity.type
_entity.pdbx_description
1 polymer ?
#
loop_
_entity_poly.entity_id
_entity_poly.type
_entity_poly.pdbx_seq_one_letter_code
_entity_poly.pdbx_strand_id
1 'polypeptide(L)' 'MKIIRLTYLMEQDIKELLMESQQEGFAFLTKLIAEYKNGQNVFNKIGERLWGVYGEQNQLIA' A
#
# COMPACT_ATOMS: atom_id res chain seq x y z
N MET A 1 4.25 11.82 12.67
CA MET A 1 3.55 10.71 11.98
C MET A 1 2.13 11.14 11.60
N LYS A 2 1.68 10.80 10.38
CA LYS A 2 0.34 11.13 9.88
C LYS A 2 -0.30 9.89 9.26
N ILE A 3 -1.59 9.67 9.51
CA ILE A 3 -2.35 8.56 8.90
C ILE A 3 -3.37 9.16 7.94
N ILE A 4 -3.35 8.73 6.68
CA ILE A 4 -4.20 9.27 5.62
C ILE A 4 -4.96 8.13 4.95
N ARG A 5 -6.26 8.31 4.74
CA ARG A 5 -7.05 7.36 3.95
C ARG A 5 -6.62 7.46 2.49
N LEU A 6 -6.24 6.33 1.91
CA LEU A 6 -5.92 6.24 0.49
C LEU A 6 -7.19 5.89 -0.27
N THR A 7 -7.48 6.67 -1.32
CA THR A 7 -8.57 6.39 -2.26
C THR A 7 -8.07 5.73 -3.54
N TYR A 8 -6.76 5.69 -3.73
CA TYR A 8 -6.08 5.08 -4.86
C TYR A 8 -4.69 4.60 -4.41
N LEU A 9 -4.19 3.53 -5.04
CA LEU A 9 -2.85 3.00 -4.80
C LEU A 9 -2.03 3.06 -6.08
N MET A 10 -1.11 4.03 -6.21
CA MET A 10 -0.13 4.03 -7.31
C MET A 10 1.08 3.20 -6.91
N GLU A 11 1.54 2.33 -7.80
CA GLU A 11 2.75 1.52 -7.58
C GLU A 11 3.98 2.38 -7.26
N GLN A 12 4.06 3.58 -7.84
CA GLN A 12 5.14 4.53 -7.58
C GLN A 12 5.16 5.03 -6.12
N ASP A 13 4.00 5.15 -5.47
CA ASP A 13 3.88 5.69 -4.11
C ASP A 13 4.35 4.68 -3.06
N ILE A 14 4.33 3.39 -3.39
CA ILE A 14 4.73 2.27 -2.52
C ILE A 14 6.01 1.59 -3.00
N LYS A 15 6.70 2.14 -3.99
CA LYS A 15 7.85 1.48 -4.64
C LYS A 15 8.96 1.15 -3.64
N GLU A 16 9.26 2.09 -2.75
CA GLU A 16 10.28 1.89 -1.71
C GLU A 16 9.86 0.76 -0.76
N LEU A 17 8.63 0.80 -0.25
CA LEU A 17 8.07 -0.27 0.58
C LEU A 17 8.05 -1.63 -0.12
N LEU A 18 7.75 -1.65 -1.43
CA LEU A 18 7.76 -2.88 -2.22
C LEU A 18 9.17 -3.46 -2.34
N MET A 19 10.17 -2.59 -2.56
CA MET A 19 11.58 -3.01 -2.62
C MET A 19 12.05 -3.55 -1.27
N GLU A 20 11.77 -2.85 -0.18
CA GLU A 20 12.11 -3.27 1.19
C GLU A 20 11.43 -4.60 1.54
N SER A 21 10.12 -4.70 1.31
CA SER A 21 9.34 -5.93 1.51
C SER A 21 9.94 -7.11 0.76
N GLN A 22 10.35 -6.93 -0.50
CA GLN A 22 10.96 -8.01 -1.29
C GLN A 22 12.37 -8.38 -0.79
N GLN A 23 13.18 -7.40 -0.39
CA GLN A 23 14.50 -7.65 0.21
C GLN A 23 14.39 -8.44 1.52
N GLU A 24 13.37 -8.17 2.32
CA GLU A 24 13.07 -8.87 3.57
C GLU A 24 12.33 -10.21 3.36
N GLY A 25 12.01 -10.57 2.10
CA GLY A 25 11.35 -11.83 1.76
C GLY A 25 9.83 -11.83 1.92
N PHE A 26 9.21 -10.66 2.17
CA PHE A 26 7.78 -10.48 2.23
C PHE A 26 7.18 -10.21 0.84
N ALA A 27 6.23 -11.06 0.42
CA ALA A 27 5.52 -10.91 -0.85
C ALA A 27 4.12 -10.26 -0.70
N PHE A 28 3.76 -9.77 0.49
CA PHE A 28 2.43 -9.25 0.78
C PHE A 28 2.07 -8.05 -0.10
N LEU A 29 2.97 -7.06 -0.21
CA LEU A 29 2.73 -5.88 -1.05
C LEU A 29 2.63 -6.25 -2.53
N THR A 30 3.47 -7.16 -3.02
CA THR A 30 3.38 -7.68 -4.40
C THR A 30 2.01 -8.31 -4.67
N LYS A 31 1.52 -9.14 -3.74
CA LYS A 31 0.19 -9.76 -3.84
C LYS A 31 -0.92 -8.72 -3.81
N LEU A 32 -0.86 -7.76 -2.89
CA LEU A 32 -1.84 -6.69 -2.74
C LEU A 32 -1.95 -5.82 -4.01
N ILE A 33 -0.82 -5.47 -4.62
CA ILE A 33 -0.78 -4.75 -5.90
C ILE A 33 -1.43 -5.58 -7.01
N ALA A 34 -1.09 -6.87 -7.08
CA ALA A 34 -1.65 -7.76 -8.10
C ALA A 34 -3.17 -7.88 -7.96
N GLU A 35 -3.68 -8.09 -6.74
CA GLU A 35 -5.12 -8.19 -6.44
C GLU A 35 -5.86 -6.86 -6.68
N TYR A 36 -5.22 -5.72 -6.40
CA TYR A 36 -5.80 -4.41 -6.69
C TYR A 36 -5.91 -4.17 -8.19
N LYS A 37 -4.84 -4.46 -8.95
CA LYS A 37 -4.80 -4.29 -10.42
C LYS A 37 -5.77 -5.21 -11.16
N ASN A 38 -5.94 -6.44 -10.69
CA ASN A 38 -6.84 -7.40 -11.33
C ASN A 38 -8.29 -7.34 -10.80
N GLY A 39 -8.59 -6.43 -9.88
CA GLY A 39 -9.92 -6.21 -9.34
C GLY A 39 -10.38 -7.19 -8.27
N GLN A 40 -9.56 -8.19 -7.90
CA GLN A 40 -9.90 -9.14 -6.84
C GLN A 40 -10.04 -8.47 -5.47
N ASN A 41 -9.23 -7.45 -5.21
CA ASN A 41 -9.25 -6.70 -3.96
C ASN A 41 -9.05 -5.21 -4.19
N VAL A 42 -10.15 -4.47 -4.31
CA VAL A 42 -10.15 -3.01 -4.52
C VAL A 42 -10.69 -2.23 -3.31
N PHE A 43 -10.81 -2.89 -2.15
CA PHE A 43 -11.30 -2.28 -0.91
C PHE A 43 -12.65 -1.55 -1.05
N ASN A 44 -13.56 -2.09 -1.86
CA ASN A 44 -14.83 -1.45 -2.21
C ASN A 44 -16.03 -1.95 -1.38
N LYS A 45 -15.84 -2.88 -0.45
CA LYS A 45 -16.92 -3.34 0.42
C LYS A 45 -17.09 -2.44 1.64
N ILE A 46 -18.25 -2.55 2.27
CA ILE A 46 -18.56 -1.83 3.51
C ILE A 46 -17.56 -2.27 4.59
N GLY A 47 -16.90 -1.30 5.23
CA GLY A 47 -15.87 -1.53 6.24
C GLY A 47 -14.45 -1.66 5.70
N GLU A 48 -14.24 -1.93 4.41
CA GLU A 48 -12.90 -2.00 3.81
C GLU A 48 -12.32 -0.60 3.61
N ARG A 49 -11.06 -0.40 4.01
CA ARG A 49 -10.36 0.89 3.87
C ARG A 49 -8.88 0.62 3.65
N LEU A 50 -8.26 1.43 2.79
CA LEU A 50 -6.82 1.52 2.65
C LEU A 50 -6.32 2.78 3.36
N TRP A 51 -5.25 2.63 4.13
CA TRP A 51 -4.63 3.71 4.88
C TRP A 51 -3.14 3.71 4.59
N GLY A 52 -2.56 4.90 4.48
CA GLY A 52 -1.12 5.11 4.43
C GLY A 52 -0.65 5.82 5.69
N VAL A 53 0.45 5.33 6.24
CA VAL A 53 1.17 5.94 7.36
C VAL A 53 2.36 6.69 6.79
N TYR A 54 2.44 7.97 7.13
CA TYR A 54 3.49 8.87 6.67
C TYR A 54 4.41 9.26 7.83
N GLY A 55 5.71 9.17 7.56
CA GLY A 55 6.79 9.60 8.44
C GLY A 55 6.87 11.12 8.56
N GLU A 56 7.86 11.61 9.32
CA GLU A 56 8.05 13.05 9.55
C GLU A 56 8.51 13.80 8.30
N GLN A 57 9.23 13.14 7.38
CA GLN A 57 9.61 13.73 6.10
C GLN A 57 8.53 13.55 5.02
N ASN A 58 7.30 13.21 5.43
CA ASN A 58 6.13 13.02 4.56
C ASN A 58 6.31 11.88 3.53
N GLN A 59 7.22 10.94 3.79
CA GLN A 59 7.40 9.68 3.09
C GLN A 59 6.42 8.62 3.60
N LEU A 60 5.95 7.75 2.71
CA LEU A 60 5.09 6.63 3.08
C LEU A 60 5.93 5.52 3.73
N ILE A 61 5.53 5.07 4.91
CA ILE A 61 6.26 4.07 5.71
C ILE A 61 5.45 2.81 6.05
N ALA A 62 4.12 2.83 5.88
CA ALA A 62 3.24 1.67 6.01
C ALA A 62 1.88 1.89 5.31
#